data_AF-N6TYW6-F1
#
_entry.id   AF-N6TYW6-F1
#
_cell.length_a   1.000
_cell.length_b   1.000
_cell.length_c   1.000
_cell.angle_alpha   90.00
_cell.angle_beta   90.00
_cell.angle_gamma   90.00
#
_symmetry.space_group_name_H-M   'P 1'
#
loop_
_entity.id
_entity.type
_entity.pdbx_description
1 polymer ?
#
loop_
_entity_poly.entity_id
_entity_poly.type
_entity_poly.pdbx_seq_one_letter_code
_entity_poly.pdbx_strand_id
1 'polypeptide(L)'
;MMIDSIMVKNQRSYQSKRTLMRHLRFECGKDPSFTCSVCSFKTKWKANLMKHIGCFHSTTVAANALVFLVTEEGRYGCVKCGSSYKNKKHLKSHMEYECGVERKFECDKCEKKFKHRKHLNRHVATKVCQRL
;
A
#
# COMPACT_ATOMS: atom_id res chain seq x y z
N MET A 1 32.80 32.16 25.47
CA MET A 1 32.94 30.71 25.21
C MET A 1 31.62 30.04 25.57
N MET A 2 30.90 29.47 24.60
CA MET A 2 29.56 28.92 24.81
C MET A 2 29.65 27.53 25.46
N ILE A 3 29.12 27.36 26.67
CA ILE A 3 28.92 26.05 27.30
C ILE A 3 27.54 25.55 26.85
N ASP A 4 27.51 24.71 25.81
CA ASP A 4 26.27 24.09 25.37
C ASP A 4 25.75 23.12 26.44
N SER A 5 24.57 23.41 26.97
CA SER A 5 23.90 22.62 28.00
C SER A 5 23.39 21.29 27.43
N ILE A 6 24.22 20.25 27.49
CA ILE A 6 23.85 18.88 27.10
C ILE A 6 22.78 18.36 28.07
N MET A 7 21.58 18.10 27.57
CA MET A 7 20.51 17.48 28.36
C MET A 7 20.71 15.97 28.40
N VAL A 8 20.71 15.35 29.59
CA VAL A 8 20.86 13.89 29.76
C VAL A 8 19.58 13.29 30.34
N LYS A 9 19.06 12.22 29.74
CA LYS A 9 17.91 11.47 30.28
C LYS A 9 17.99 10.00 29.88
N ASN A 10 17.72 9.08 30.82
CA ASN A 10 17.82 7.62 30.63
C ASN A 10 19.18 7.17 30.05
N GLN A 11 20.28 7.69 30.62
CA GLN A 11 21.66 7.43 30.19
C GLN A 11 21.97 7.79 28.73
N ARG A 12 21.13 8.62 28.10
CA ARG A 12 21.36 9.19 26.76
C ARG A 12 21.57 10.69 26.85
N SER A 13 22.58 11.19 26.13
CA SER A 13 22.86 12.61 25.98
C SER A 13 22.18 13.16 24.73
N TYR A 14 21.66 14.38 24.84
CA TYR A 14 20.95 15.07 23.77
C TYR A 14 21.54 16.45 23.56
N GLN A 15 21.92 16.71 22.32
CA GLN A 15 22.46 17.99 21.87
C GLN A 15 21.40 19.08 21.76
N SER A 16 20.10 18.76 21.85
CA SER A 16 19.02 19.74 21.77
C SER A 16 17.76 19.31 22.51
N LYS A 17 16.96 20.28 22.95
CA LYS A 17 15.68 20.02 23.62
C LYS A 17 14.70 19.33 22.66
N ARG A 18 14.77 19.67 21.37
CA ARG A 18 13.94 19.05 20.31
C ARG A 18 14.23 17.55 20.17
N THR A 19 15.49 17.15 20.16
CA THR A 19 15.88 15.73 20.03
C THR A 19 15.51 14.93 21.26
N LEU A 20 15.68 15.50 22.47
CA LEU A 20 15.17 14.91 23.71
C LEU A 20 13.64 14.73 23.69
N MET A 21 12.89 15.78 23.32
CA MET A 21 11.42 15.72 23.28
C MET A 21 10.92 14.69 22.27
N ARG A 22 11.58 14.55 21.12
CA ARG A 22 11.26 13.51 20.13
C ARG A 22 11.49 12.11 20.68
N HIS A 23 12.59 11.87 21.39
CA HIS A 23 12.88 10.60 22.04
C HIS A 23 11.83 10.24 23.10
N LEU A 24 11.49 11.18 23.98
CA LEU A 24 10.50 10.94 25.03
C LEU A 24 9.10 10.67 24.47
N ARG A 25 8.73 11.35 23.38
CA ARG A 25 7.41 11.21 22.78
C ARG A 25 7.23 9.90 22.01
N PHE A 26 8.27 9.42 21.33
CA PHE A 26 8.13 8.35 20.34
C PHE A 26 9.00 7.10 20.58
N GLU A 27 10.00 7.16 21.46
CA GLU A 27 10.94 6.04 21.66
C GLU A 27 10.87 5.43 23.06
N CYS A 28 10.85 6.25 24.12
CA CYS A 28 10.89 5.78 25.50
C CYS A 28 9.56 5.15 25.90
N GLY A 29 9.58 3.86 26.29
CA GLY A 29 8.38 3.14 26.74
C GLY A 29 7.28 2.96 25.68
N LYS A 30 7.62 3.12 24.39
CA LYS A 30 6.69 2.90 23.28
C LYS A 30 7.06 1.65 22.50
N ASP A 31 6.07 0.81 22.24
CA ASP A 31 6.20 -0.37 21.39
C ASP A 31 6.44 0.02 19.92
N PRO A 32 7.16 -0.81 19.14
CA PRO A 32 7.32 -0.62 17.71
C PRO A 32 5.96 -0.47 17.00
N SER A 33 5.61 0.76 16.62
CA SER A 33 4.31 1.06 16.02
C SER A 33 4.25 0.80 14.51
N PHE A 34 5.39 0.58 13.86
CA PHE A 34 5.48 0.34 12.42
C PHE A 34 5.90 -1.10 12.17
N THR A 35 5.02 -1.89 11.55
CA THR A 35 5.25 -3.29 11.21
C THR A 35 5.43 -3.47 9.71
N CYS A 36 6.30 -4.38 9.31
CA CYS A 36 6.40 -4.81 7.93
C CYS A 36 5.19 -5.69 7.59
N SER A 37 4.62 -5.51 6.40
CA SER A 37 3.48 -6.30 5.92
C SER A 37 3.93 -7.60 5.23
N VAL A 38 5.22 -7.75 4.95
CA VAL A 38 5.79 -8.89 4.21
C VAL A 38 6.51 -9.86 5.13
N CYS A 39 7.09 -9.37 6.23
CA CYS A 39 7.77 -10.18 7.22
C CYS A 39 7.49 -9.68 8.64
N SER A 40 7.99 -10.40 9.64
CA SER A 40 7.77 -10.08 11.06
C SER A 40 8.57 -8.86 11.57
N PHE A 41 9.26 -8.11 10.72
CA PHE A 41 10.05 -6.95 11.11
C PHE A 41 9.17 -5.82 11.69
N LYS A 42 9.62 -5.20 12.78
CA LYS A 42 8.92 -4.08 13.44
C LYS A 42 9.90 -2.99 13.85
N THR A 43 9.48 -1.73 13.81
CA THR A 43 10.31 -0.58 14.18
C THR A 43 9.49 0.57 14.77
N LYS A 44 10.15 1.47 15.50
CA LYS A 44 9.54 2.68 16.09
C LYS A 44 9.45 3.84 15.10
N TRP A 45 10.15 3.77 13.97
CA TRP A 45 10.26 4.86 13.00
C TRP A 45 9.86 4.46 11.58
N LYS A 46 8.93 5.20 10.95
CA LYS A 46 8.50 4.98 9.57
C LYS A 46 9.66 4.97 8.56
N ALA A 47 10.62 5.88 8.70
CA ALA A 47 11.78 5.95 7.80
C ALA A 47 12.60 4.65 7.81
N ASN A 48 12.74 4.02 8.98
CA ASN A 48 13.45 2.75 9.13
C ASN A 48 12.68 1.61 8.48
N LEU A 49 11.35 1.61 8.57
CA LEU A 49 10.51 0.62 7.89
C LEU A 49 10.66 0.73 6.37
N MET A 50 10.64 1.96 5.82
CA MET A 50 10.83 2.20 4.39
C MET A 50 12.22 1.74 3.90
N LYS A 51 13.28 1.97 4.69
CA LYS A 51 14.63 1.49 4.37
C LYS A 51 14.73 -0.04 4.41
N HIS A 52 14.19 -0.67 5.45
CA HIS A 52 14.13 -2.14 5.56
C HIS A 52 13.44 -2.74 4.33
N ILE A 53 12.26 -2.22 4.02
CA ILE A 53 11.51 -2.63 2.85
C ILE A 53 12.32 -2.42 1.56
N GLY A 54 13.00 -1.29 1.39
CA GLY A 54 13.82 -1.03 0.20
C GLY A 54 15.03 -1.96 0.07
N CYS A 55 15.62 -2.43 1.17
CA CYS A 55 16.79 -3.32 1.17
C CYS A 55 16.41 -4.80 1.04
N PHE A 56 15.32 -5.22 1.66
CA PHE A 56 14.96 -6.64 1.81
C PHE A 56 13.71 -7.04 1.01
N HIS A 57 12.92 -6.07 0.59
CA HIS A 57 11.68 -6.24 -0.18
C HIS A 57 11.67 -5.29 -1.40
N SER A 58 12.84 -5.07 -2.00
CA SER A 58 13.08 -4.13 -3.10
C SER A 58 12.16 -4.34 -4.31
N THR A 59 11.71 -5.58 -4.52
CA THR A 59 10.77 -5.99 -5.58
C THR A 59 9.30 -5.69 -5.24
N THR A 60 8.99 -5.41 -3.98
CA THR A 60 7.61 -5.22 -3.49
C THR A 60 7.28 -3.74 -3.23
N VAL A 61 8.28 -2.86 -3.09
CA VAL A 61 8.03 -1.50 -2.59
C VAL A 61 8.97 -0.45 -3.18
N ALA A 62 8.81 -0.17 -4.47
CA ALA A 62 9.27 1.10 -5.04
C ALA A 62 8.19 2.18 -4.86
N ALA A 63 8.27 2.86 -3.72
CA ALA A 63 7.87 4.24 -3.47
C ALA A 63 6.59 4.73 -4.19
N ASN A 64 5.45 4.55 -3.50
CA ASN A 64 4.17 5.27 -3.57
C ASN A 64 2.99 4.30 -3.60
N ALA A 65 2.63 3.81 -2.42
CA ALA A 65 1.28 3.45 -2.01
C ALA A 65 0.40 2.70 -3.04
N LEU A 66 0.89 1.67 -3.74
CA LEU A 66 0.03 0.77 -4.50
C LEU A 66 0.66 -0.63 -4.50
N VAL A 67 -0.03 -1.55 -3.83
CA VAL A 67 0.34 -2.94 -3.60
C VAL A 67 0.49 -3.69 -4.94
N PHE A 68 1.71 -3.84 -5.47
CA PHE A 68 1.93 -4.64 -6.68
C PHE A 68 3.17 -5.53 -6.62
N LEU A 69 3.09 -6.66 -7.35
CA LEU A 69 4.19 -7.60 -7.57
C LEU A 69 4.75 -7.38 -8.98
N VAL A 70 6.07 -7.47 -9.17
CA VAL A 70 6.65 -7.62 -10.51
C VAL A 70 6.95 -9.09 -10.72
N THR A 71 6.45 -9.70 -11.81
CA THR A 71 6.80 -11.08 -12.18
C THR A 71 8.11 -11.11 -12.96
N GLU A 72 8.78 -12.26 -13.02
CA GLU A 72 10.02 -12.47 -13.81
C GLU A 72 9.86 -12.08 -15.29
N GLU A 73 8.62 -12.09 -15.81
CA GLU A 73 8.26 -11.63 -17.16
C GLU A 73 8.10 -10.09 -17.29
N GLY A 74 8.46 -9.32 -16.26
CA GLY A 74 8.35 -7.86 -16.25
C GLY A 74 6.91 -7.32 -16.17
N ARG A 75 5.94 -8.14 -15.74
CA ARG A 75 4.53 -7.73 -15.60
C ARG A 75 4.22 -7.28 -14.17
N TYR A 76 3.18 -6.46 -14.05
CA TYR A 76 2.70 -5.85 -12.81
C TYR A 76 1.48 -6.60 -12.28
N GLY A 77 1.64 -7.38 -11.22
CA GLY A 77 0.63 -8.22 -10.58
C GLY A 77 -0.11 -7.54 -9.42
N CYS A 78 -1.41 -7.78 -9.31
CA CYS A 78 -2.26 -7.39 -8.21
C CYS A 78 -2.20 -8.44 -7.08
N VAL A 79 -1.75 -8.06 -5.87
CA VAL A 79 -1.67 -9.00 -4.73
C VAL A 79 -3.06 -9.44 -4.24
N LYS A 80 -4.09 -8.61 -4.43
CA LYS A 80 -5.44 -8.90 -3.91
C LYS A 80 -6.19 -9.95 -4.74
N CYS A 81 -5.97 -10.01 -6.05
CA CYS A 81 -6.72 -10.90 -6.93
C CYS A 81 -5.86 -11.66 -7.95
N GLY A 82 -4.53 -11.53 -7.90
CA GLY A 82 -3.59 -12.24 -8.76
C GLY A 82 -3.53 -11.78 -10.22
N SER A 83 -4.28 -10.74 -10.61
CA SER A 83 -4.31 -10.27 -12.01
C SER A 83 -3.02 -9.54 -12.40
N SER A 84 -2.50 -9.82 -13.60
CA SER A 84 -1.24 -9.27 -14.11
C SER A 84 -1.44 -8.32 -15.28
N TYR A 85 -0.66 -7.24 -15.30
CA TYR A 85 -0.77 -6.13 -16.25
C TYR A 85 0.56 -5.80 -16.88
N LYS A 86 0.55 -5.34 -18.14
CA LYS A 86 1.78 -4.96 -18.86
C LYS A 86 2.51 -3.74 -18.28
N ASN A 87 1.81 -2.87 -17.53
CA ASN A 87 2.42 -1.67 -16.97
C ASN A 87 1.74 -1.21 -15.68
N LYS A 88 2.46 -0.37 -14.91
CA LYS A 88 2.01 0.18 -13.62
C LYS A 88 0.73 0.99 -13.71
N LYS A 89 0.53 1.75 -14.81
CA LYS A 89 -0.66 2.60 -15.00
C LYS A 89 -1.94 1.78 -15.02
N HIS A 90 -1.96 0.67 -15.76
CA HIS A 90 -3.14 -0.20 -15.82
C HIS A 90 -3.40 -0.89 -14.48
N LEU A 91 -2.36 -1.34 -13.79
CA LEU A 91 -2.54 -1.92 -12.46
C LEU A 91 -3.05 -0.89 -11.45
N LYS A 92 -2.58 0.36 -11.51
CA LYS A 92 -3.11 1.45 -10.68
C LYS A 92 -4.61 1.64 -10.92
N SER A 93 -5.03 1.78 -12.18
CA SER A 93 -6.45 1.89 -12.52
C SER A 93 -7.25 0.68 -12.05
N HIS A 94 -6.72 -0.54 -12.19
CA HIS A 94 -7.36 -1.73 -11.68
C HIS A 94 -7.54 -1.66 -10.15
N MET A 95 -6.50 -1.30 -9.40
CA MET A 95 -6.56 -1.20 -7.94
C MET A 95 -7.54 -0.12 -7.46
N GLU A 96 -7.68 0.95 -8.21
CA GLU A 96 -8.51 2.10 -7.85
C GLU A 96 -10.00 1.88 -8.17
N TYR A 97 -10.31 1.20 -9.28
CA TYR A 97 -11.68 1.15 -9.81
C TYR A 97 -12.25 -0.26 -9.98
N GLU A 98 -11.42 -1.30 -9.91
CA GLU A 98 -11.86 -2.68 -10.21
C GLU A 98 -11.61 -3.63 -9.04
N CYS A 99 -10.46 -3.56 -8.39
CA CYS A 99 -10.05 -4.50 -7.36
C CYS A 99 -10.83 -4.27 -6.06
N GLY A 100 -11.69 -5.22 -5.68
CA GLY A 100 -12.58 -5.09 -4.53
C GLY A 100 -13.84 -4.25 -4.78
N VAL A 101 -14.12 -3.88 -6.03
CA VAL A 101 -15.41 -3.26 -6.39
C VAL A 101 -16.43 -4.34 -6.69
N GLU A 102 -17.43 -4.43 -5.82
CA GLU A 102 -18.58 -5.31 -5.98
C GLU A 102 -19.31 -5.03 -7.30
N ARG A 103 -19.80 -6.09 -7.95
CA ARG A 103 -20.58 -5.99 -9.18
C ARG A 103 -22.01 -5.56 -8.82
N LYS A 104 -22.25 -4.24 -8.84
CA LYS A 104 -23.53 -3.64 -8.44
C LYS A 104 -24.56 -3.53 -9.57
N PHE A 105 -24.15 -3.63 -10.83
CA PHE A 105 -25.02 -3.40 -11.97
C PHE A 105 -25.44 -4.72 -12.59
N GLU A 106 -26.65 -5.17 -12.29
CA GLU A 106 -27.25 -6.39 -12.82
C GLU A 106 -27.96 -6.12 -14.15
N CYS A 107 -28.01 -7.14 -15.01
CA CYS A 107 -28.76 -7.07 -16.25
C CYS A 107 -30.20 -7.54 -16.01
N ASP A 108 -31.19 -6.74 -16.40
CA ASP A 108 -32.60 -7.11 -16.19
C ASP A 108 -33.07 -8.30 -17.06
N LYS A 109 -32.21 -8.76 -17.98
CA LYS A 109 -32.50 -9.86 -18.92
C LYS A 109 -31.69 -11.13 -18.63
N CYS A 110 -30.68 -11.09 -17.75
CA CYS A 110 -29.89 -12.25 -17.36
C CYS A 110 -29.15 -12.01 -16.03
N GLU A 111 -28.71 -13.05 -15.35
CA GLU A 111 -28.06 -12.95 -14.02
C GLU A 111 -26.64 -12.36 -14.03
N LYS A 112 -26.17 -11.79 -15.15
CA LYS A 112 -24.84 -11.21 -15.24
C LYS A 112 -24.76 -9.87 -14.51
N LYS A 113 -23.79 -9.78 -13.60
CA LYS A 113 -23.47 -8.56 -12.84
C LYS A 113 -22.20 -7.90 -13.36
N PHE A 114 -22.21 -6.58 -13.41
CA PHE A 114 -21.12 -5.75 -13.90
C PHE A 114 -20.68 -4.75 -12.84
N LYS A 115 -19.39 -4.38 -12.86
CA LYS A 115 -18.82 -3.35 -11.97
C LYS A 115 -19.15 -1.93 -12.41
N HIS A 116 -19.43 -1.71 -13.70
CA HIS A 116 -19.70 -0.38 -14.26
C HIS A 116 -20.92 -0.39 -15.19
N ARG A 117 -21.73 0.68 -15.12
CA ARG A 117 -22.91 0.87 -15.99
C ARG A 117 -22.58 0.83 -17.48
N LYS A 118 -21.47 1.42 -17.91
CA LYS A 118 -21.03 1.39 -19.33
C LYS A 118 -20.83 -0.03 -19.87
N HIS A 119 -20.40 -0.97 -19.03
CA HIS A 119 -20.21 -2.37 -19.42
C HIS A 119 -21.55 -3.12 -19.51
N LEU A 120 -22.47 -2.84 -18.58
CA LEU A 120 -23.85 -3.33 -18.65
C LEU A 120 -24.54 -2.82 -19.93
N ASN A 121 -24.48 -1.51 -20.20
CA ASN A 121 -25.11 -0.91 -21.39
C ASN A 121 -24.56 -1.53 -22.68
N ARG A 122 -23.24 -1.74 -22.77
CA ARG A 122 -22.65 -2.46 -23.91
C ARG A 122 -23.14 -3.89 -24.01
N HIS A 123 -23.25 -4.60 -22.89
CA HIS A 123 -23.76 -5.97 -22.86
C HIS A 123 -25.24 -6.08 -23.28
N VAL A 124 -26.06 -5.10 -22.94
CA VAL A 124 -27.47 -5.05 -23.36
C VAL A 124 -27.59 -4.61 -24.82
N ALA A 125 -26.70 -3.74 -25.29
CA ALA A 125 -26.66 -3.25 -26.66
C ALA A 125 -26.13 -4.30 -27.65
N THR A 126 -25.17 -5.13 -27.24
CA THR A 126 -24.78 -6.30 -28.02
C THR A 126 -25.84 -7.38 -27.80
N LYS A 127 -26.42 -7.96 -28.86
CA LYS A 127 -27.42 -9.06 -28.76
C LYS A 127 -26.88 -10.36 -28.10
N VAL A 128 -25.75 -10.28 -27.41
CA VAL A 128 -25.10 -11.31 -26.59
C VAL A 128 -25.90 -11.57 -25.30
N CYS A 129 -26.73 -10.62 -24.86
CA CYS A 129 -27.70 -10.87 -23.81
C CYS A 129 -28.89 -11.66 -24.38
N GLN A 130 -28.71 -12.97 -24.57
CA GLN A 130 -29.79 -13.89 -24.90
C GLN A 130 -30.48 -14.32 -23.60
N ARG A 131 -31.82 -14.35 -23.65
CA ARG A 131 -32.71 -14.97 -22.67
C ARG A 131 -32.18 -16.38 -22.33
N LEU A 132 -32.20 -16.75 -21.05
CA LEU A 132 -32.46 -18.14 -20.70
C LEU A 132 -33.89 -18.49 -21.15
#